data_AF-A0A258EQW9-F1
#
_entry.id   AF-A0A258EQW9-F1
#
_cell.length_a   1.000
_cell.length_b   1.000
_cell.length_c   1.000
_cell.angle_alpha   90.00
_cell.angle_beta   90.00
_cell.angle_gamma   90.00
#
_symmetry.space_group_name_H-M   'P 1'
#
loop_
_entity.id
_entity.type
_entity.pdbx_description
1 polymer ?
#
loop_
_entity_poly.entity_id
_entity_poly.type
_entity_poly.pdbx_seq_one_letter_code
_entity_poly.pdbx_strand_id
1 'polypeptide(L)'
;MLQHHGWRAGEPWLAEVTLPEGFDWSLTGLDTKRSTEDWVALGVSPRNGALTPGLAASILLPQGRKGPAFMAYANYEVLFEWNKSFVYVTTAAYFATRIEGAEPYAAGNPDPALGLEEMTALQEKLAALGHDVGKIDGILGAGTRAAVQKEQVRLGLPADGWPTVDLLGAL
;
A
#
# COMPACT_ATOMS: atom_id res chain seq x y z
N MET A 1 0.49 8.63 23.95
CA MET A 1 1.39 8.62 22.79
C MET A 1 0.62 8.82 21.49
N LEU A 2 -0.13 7.85 20.95
CA LEU A 2 -0.81 8.00 19.65
C LEU A 2 -1.82 9.16 19.57
N GLN A 3 -2.57 9.43 20.65
CA GLN A 3 -3.47 10.59 20.72
C GLN A 3 -2.75 11.94 20.54
N HIS A 4 -1.49 12.04 20.99
CA HIS A 4 -0.69 13.25 20.81
C HIS A 4 -0.14 13.39 19.38
N HIS A 5 -0.11 12.29 18.63
CA HIS A 5 0.31 12.22 17.23
C HIS A 5 -0.86 12.30 16.24
N GLY A 6 -2.06 12.64 16.71
CA GLY A 6 -3.24 12.87 15.86
C GLY A 6 -4.19 11.69 15.74
N TRP A 7 -4.05 10.64 16.56
CA TRP A 7 -5.05 9.57 16.61
C TRP A 7 -6.43 10.11 17.00
N ARG A 8 -7.44 9.78 16.19
CA ARG A 8 -8.83 10.19 16.38
C ARG A 8 -9.64 9.01 16.90
N ALA A 9 -10.06 9.09 18.16
CA ALA A 9 -10.82 8.01 18.79
C ALA A 9 -12.16 7.80 18.07
N GLY A 10 -12.50 6.53 17.79
CA GLY A 10 -13.73 6.15 17.09
C GLY A 10 -13.66 6.20 15.57
N GLU A 11 -12.61 6.77 14.97
CA GLU A 11 -12.37 6.67 13.53
C GLU A 11 -11.63 5.37 13.17
N PRO A 12 -11.94 4.75 12.02
CA PRO A 12 -11.25 3.56 11.57
C PRO A 12 -9.79 3.87 11.20
N TRP A 13 -8.94 2.85 11.16
CA TRP A 13 -7.58 2.95 10.64
C TRP A 13 -7.41 2.18 9.33
N LEU A 14 -7.98 0.98 9.22
CA LEU A 14 -7.81 0.09 8.07
C LEU A 14 -9.10 -0.69 7.82
N ALA A 15 -9.54 -0.77 6.57
CA ALA A 15 -10.64 -1.63 6.13
C ALA A 15 -10.21 -2.44 4.91
N GLU A 16 -10.50 -3.73 4.87
CA GLU A 16 -10.22 -4.55 3.69
C GLU A 16 -11.24 -4.24 2.58
N VAL A 17 -10.75 -4.08 1.36
CA VAL A 17 -11.55 -3.70 0.19
C VAL A 17 -11.25 -4.60 -0.99
N THR A 18 -12.16 -4.58 -1.96
CA THR A 18 -11.98 -5.12 -3.31
C THR A 18 -11.97 -3.98 -4.30
N LEU A 19 -11.20 -4.13 -5.37
CA LEU A 19 -11.10 -3.17 -6.46
C LEU A 19 -11.64 -3.83 -7.75
N PRO A 20 -12.28 -3.06 -8.65
CA PRO A 20 -12.81 -3.59 -9.88
C PRO A 20 -11.69 -4.03 -10.84
N GLU A 21 -12.03 -4.90 -11.78
CA GLU A 21 -11.16 -5.17 -12.92
C GLU A 21 -10.92 -3.88 -13.71
N GLY A 22 -9.68 -3.66 -14.18
CA GLY A 22 -9.31 -2.44 -14.91
C GLY A 22 -9.15 -1.18 -14.04
N PHE A 23 -9.12 -1.31 -12.71
CA PHE A 23 -8.81 -0.21 -11.81
C PHE A 23 -7.47 0.45 -12.17
N ASP A 24 -7.41 1.79 -12.09
CA ASP A 24 -6.18 2.54 -12.28
C ASP A 24 -5.27 2.42 -11.04
N TRP A 25 -4.35 1.45 -11.10
CA TRP A 25 -3.43 1.14 -10.01
C TRP A 25 -2.53 2.31 -9.61
N SER A 26 -2.30 3.28 -10.52
CA SER A 26 -1.49 4.48 -10.23
C SER A 26 -2.11 5.37 -9.15
N LEU A 27 -3.41 5.21 -8.88
CA LEU A 27 -4.10 5.90 -7.80
C LEU A 27 -3.83 5.29 -6.42
N THR A 28 -3.19 4.11 -6.33
CA THR A 28 -2.88 3.47 -5.06
C THR A 28 -1.60 4.03 -4.42
N GLY A 29 -1.45 3.85 -3.10
CA GLY A 29 -0.37 4.40 -2.30
C GLY A 29 -0.83 5.46 -1.31
N LEU A 30 -0.01 5.73 -0.28
CA LEU A 30 -0.33 6.69 0.79
C LEU A 30 -0.30 8.16 0.35
N ASP A 31 0.33 8.45 -0.78
CA ASP A 31 0.42 9.81 -1.33
C ASP A 31 -0.87 10.24 -2.05
N THR A 32 -1.71 9.29 -2.44
CA THR A 32 -3.01 9.56 -3.08
C THR A 32 -4.13 9.41 -2.06
N LYS A 33 -4.75 10.54 -1.70
CA LYS A 33 -5.88 10.59 -0.77
C LYS A 33 -7.13 11.07 -1.50
N ARG A 34 -8.24 10.36 -1.29
CA ARG A 34 -9.58 10.74 -1.78
C ARG A 34 -10.60 10.49 -0.68
N SER A 35 -11.79 11.07 -0.82
CA SER A 35 -12.90 10.71 0.07
C SER A 35 -13.27 9.24 -0.12
N THR A 36 -13.84 8.62 0.90
CA THR A 36 -14.42 7.27 0.81
C THR A 36 -15.41 7.18 -0.36
N GLU A 37 -16.23 8.20 -0.56
CA GLU A 37 -17.22 8.28 -1.63
C GLU A 37 -16.58 8.29 -3.02
N ASP A 38 -15.49 9.04 -3.20
CA ASP A 38 -14.76 9.06 -4.47
C ASP A 38 -14.15 7.68 -4.79
N TRP A 39 -13.63 6.97 -3.78
CA TRP A 39 -13.15 5.60 -3.96
C TRP A 39 -14.27 4.64 -4.35
N VAL A 40 -15.43 4.75 -3.68
CA VAL A 40 -16.61 3.95 -4.02
C VAL A 40 -17.10 4.27 -5.44
N ALA A 41 -17.06 5.53 -5.87
CA ALA A 41 -17.39 5.94 -7.23
C ALA A 41 -16.42 5.36 -8.27
N LEU A 42 -15.17 5.10 -7.88
CA LEU A 42 -14.17 4.37 -8.68
C LEU A 42 -14.33 2.83 -8.60
N GLY A 43 -15.38 2.35 -7.94
CA GLY A 43 -15.73 0.92 -7.83
C GLY A 43 -15.11 0.18 -6.65
N VAL A 44 -14.37 0.87 -5.77
CA VAL A 44 -13.84 0.26 -4.54
C VAL A 44 -14.99 -0.16 -3.64
N SER A 45 -15.01 -1.43 -3.23
CA SER A 45 -16.08 -1.99 -2.41
C SER A 45 -15.54 -2.58 -1.11
N PRO A 46 -16.19 -2.38 0.04
CA PRO A 46 -15.78 -3.03 1.27
C PRO A 46 -15.87 -4.54 1.11
N ARG A 47 -14.91 -5.26 1.69
CA ARG A 47 -15.04 -6.69 1.88
C ARG A 47 -15.77 -7.03 3.19
N ASN A 48 -15.50 -6.23 4.23
CA ASN A 48 -16.07 -6.42 5.56
C ASN A 48 -16.69 -5.11 6.06
N GLY A 49 -17.94 -5.17 6.53
CA GLY A 49 -18.65 -4.01 7.07
C GLY A 49 -18.90 -2.90 6.04
N ALA A 50 -19.33 -1.74 6.53
CA ALA A 50 -19.45 -0.54 5.70
C ALA A 50 -18.16 0.29 5.78
N LEU A 51 -17.79 0.94 4.68
CA LEU A 51 -16.74 1.96 4.71
C LEU A 51 -17.29 3.22 5.39
N THR A 52 -16.43 3.93 6.13
CA THR A 52 -16.85 5.12 6.86
C THR A 52 -16.93 6.31 5.90
N PRO A 53 -18.12 6.90 5.68
CA PRO A 53 -18.29 8.02 4.75
C PRO A 53 -17.63 9.30 5.26
N GLY A 54 -17.32 10.22 4.35
CA GLY A 54 -16.79 11.56 4.65
C GLY A 54 -15.35 11.59 5.14
N LEU A 55 -14.67 10.45 5.25
CA LEU A 55 -13.26 10.37 5.61
C LEU A 55 -12.38 10.33 4.37
N ALA A 56 -11.22 10.99 4.47
CA ALA A 56 -10.16 10.83 3.50
C ALA A 56 -9.41 9.52 3.76
N ALA A 57 -9.14 8.78 2.70
CA ALA A 57 -8.40 7.53 2.75
C ALA A 57 -7.53 7.34 1.51
N SER A 58 -6.58 6.42 1.64
CA SER A 58 -5.72 5.90 0.57
C SER A 58 -6.00 4.43 0.34
N ILE A 59 -5.65 3.92 -0.85
CA ILE A 59 -5.70 2.48 -1.14
C ILE A 59 -4.29 1.90 -1.01
N LEU A 60 -4.15 0.88 -0.18
CA LEU A 60 -2.90 0.16 0.07
C LEU A 60 -2.93 -1.21 -0.58
N LEU A 61 -1.83 -1.52 -1.28
CA LEU A 61 -1.55 -2.83 -1.85
C LEU A 61 -0.23 -3.36 -1.27
N PRO A 62 -0.26 -4.02 -0.10
CA PRO A 62 0.97 -4.46 0.56
C PRO A 62 1.82 -5.40 -0.31
N GLN A 63 1.16 -6.20 -1.16
CA GLN A 63 1.74 -7.23 -2.02
C GLN A 63 1.28 -7.10 -3.50
N GLY A 64 1.08 -5.87 -3.96
CA GLY A 64 0.62 -5.59 -5.33
C GLY A 64 -0.83 -5.95 -5.60
N ARG A 65 -1.27 -5.76 -6.85
CA ARG A 65 -2.69 -5.85 -7.25
C ARG A 65 -3.30 -7.25 -7.16
N LYS A 66 -2.47 -8.29 -7.08
CA LYS A 66 -2.91 -9.68 -6.94
C LYS A 66 -2.98 -10.14 -5.48
N GLY A 67 -2.56 -9.30 -4.53
CA GLY A 67 -2.61 -9.54 -3.09
C GLY A 67 -3.84 -8.89 -2.42
N PRO A 68 -3.84 -8.79 -1.08
CA PRO A 68 -4.88 -8.09 -0.35
C PRO A 68 -4.83 -6.58 -0.62
N ALA A 69 -6.00 -5.94 -0.56
CA ALA A 69 -6.13 -4.49 -0.67
C ALA A 69 -6.85 -3.91 0.53
N PHE A 70 -6.40 -2.74 0.96
CA PHE A 70 -6.95 -2.06 2.12
C PHE A 70 -7.21 -0.58 1.84
N MET A 71 -8.33 -0.08 2.35
CA MET A 71 -8.53 1.35 2.55
C MET A 71 -7.87 1.75 3.87
N ALA A 72 -6.90 2.66 3.79
CA ALA A 72 -6.16 3.19 4.93
C ALA A 72 -6.60 4.62 5.22
N TYR A 73 -7.09 4.85 6.43
CA TYR A 73 -7.56 6.14 6.91
C TYR A 73 -6.46 6.87 7.68
N ALA A 74 -6.72 8.13 8.09
CA ALA A 74 -5.76 8.95 8.82
C ALA A 74 -5.14 8.26 10.05
N ASN A 75 -5.91 7.45 10.78
CA ASN A 75 -5.40 6.71 11.94
C ASN A 75 -4.34 5.65 11.58
N TYR A 76 -4.35 5.10 10.36
CA TYR A 76 -3.29 4.19 9.91
C TYR A 76 -1.95 4.92 9.75
N GLU A 77 -1.96 6.15 9.22
CA GLU A 77 -0.75 6.96 9.06
C GLU A 77 -0.12 7.31 10.42
N VAL A 78 -0.93 7.57 11.44
CA VAL A 78 -0.45 7.85 12.82
C VAL A 78 0.38 6.70 13.38
N LEU A 79 0.14 5.45 12.96
CA LEU A 79 0.92 4.30 13.41
C LEU A 79 2.40 4.39 12.97
N PHE A 80 2.71 5.13 11.90
CA PHE A 80 4.09 5.37 11.49
C PHE A 80 4.86 6.28 12.46
N GLU A 81 4.19 7.01 13.36
CA GLU A 81 4.87 7.78 14.42
C GLU A 81 5.50 6.89 15.49
N TRP A 82 5.01 5.65 15.62
CA TRP A 82 5.60 4.66 16.50
C TRP A 82 6.68 3.82 15.80
N ASN A 83 6.48 3.44 14.54
CA ASN A 83 7.45 2.66 13.76
C ASN A 83 7.39 3.02 12.28
N LYS A 84 8.54 3.32 11.67
CA LYS A 84 8.62 3.73 10.26
C LYS A 84 8.59 2.54 9.26
N SER A 85 8.48 1.30 9.72
CA SER A 85 8.37 0.10 8.87
C SER A 85 6.94 -0.13 8.39
N PHE A 86 6.74 -0.05 7.08
CA PHE A 86 5.45 -0.31 6.43
C PHE A 86 4.90 -1.71 6.73
N VAL A 87 5.74 -2.75 6.67
CA VAL A 87 5.33 -4.13 6.97
C VAL A 87 4.87 -4.26 8.41
N TYR A 88 5.62 -3.67 9.34
CA TYR A 88 5.28 -3.71 10.75
C TYR A 88 3.97 -2.97 11.05
N VAL A 89 3.83 -1.73 10.57
CA VAL A 89 2.62 -0.92 10.75
C VAL A 89 1.40 -1.62 10.15
N THR A 90 1.52 -2.15 8.93
CA THR A 90 0.42 -2.88 8.27
C THR A 90 0.04 -4.15 9.03
N THR A 91 1.03 -4.88 9.55
CA THR A 91 0.77 -6.09 10.34
C THR A 91 0.08 -5.77 11.65
N ALA A 92 0.53 -4.75 12.38
CA ALA A 92 -0.09 -4.31 13.63
C ALA A 92 -1.51 -3.78 13.39
N ALA A 93 -1.71 -2.97 12.34
CA ALA A 93 -3.00 -2.46 11.91
C ALA A 93 -3.98 -3.59 11.59
N TYR A 94 -3.57 -4.57 10.78
CA TYR A 94 -4.40 -5.72 10.46
C TYR A 94 -4.65 -6.62 11.69
N PHE A 95 -3.65 -6.82 12.54
CA PHE A 95 -3.84 -7.61 13.76
C PHE A 95 -4.89 -6.98 14.69
N ALA A 96 -4.95 -5.65 14.77
CA ALA A 96 -6.01 -4.96 15.51
C ALA A 96 -7.41 -5.25 14.91
N THR A 97 -7.57 -5.32 13.58
CA THR A 97 -8.87 -5.67 12.97
C THR A 97 -9.27 -7.11 13.29
N ARG A 98 -8.28 -8.01 13.42
CA ARG A 98 -8.49 -9.40 13.85
C ARG A 98 -8.98 -9.50 15.29
N ILE A 99 -8.48 -8.65 16.19
CA ILE A 99 -8.96 -8.57 17.58
C ILE A 99 -10.43 -8.10 17.63
N GLU A 100 -10.83 -7.19 16.74
CA GLU A 100 -12.21 -6.71 16.62
C GLU A 100 -13.15 -7.70 15.90
N GLY A 101 -12.66 -8.87 15.48
CA GLY A 101 -13.49 -9.92 14.92
C GLY A 101 -13.68 -9.85 13.40
N ALA A 102 -12.84 -9.08 12.66
CA ALA A 102 -12.80 -9.19 11.21
C ALA A 102 -12.49 -10.62 10.76
N GLU A 103 -12.82 -11.00 9.53
CA GLU A 103 -12.42 -12.26 8.88
C GLU A 103 -10.93 -12.24 8.45
N PRO A 104 -10.30 -13.38 8.13
CA PRO A 104 -8.95 -13.36 7.61
C PRO A 104 -8.90 -12.67 6.25
N TYR A 105 -7.86 -11.85 6.00
CA TYR A 105 -7.70 -11.18 4.71
C TYR A 105 -7.64 -12.19 3.55
N ALA A 106 -8.05 -11.78 2.35
CA ALA A 106 -7.86 -12.58 1.13
C ALA A 106 -6.41 -12.43 0.72
N ALA A 107 -5.64 -13.49 0.90
CA ALA A 107 -4.24 -13.46 0.48
C ALA A 107 -4.08 -13.24 -1.02
N GLY A 108 -5.08 -13.65 -1.81
CA GLY A 108 -5.00 -13.61 -3.27
C GLY A 108 -3.89 -14.53 -3.76
N ASN A 109 -3.21 -14.10 -4.83
CA ASN A 109 -2.06 -14.78 -5.41
C ASN A 109 -1.01 -13.75 -5.86
N PRO A 110 -0.36 -13.04 -4.91
CA PRO A 110 0.61 -12.00 -5.22
C PRO A 110 1.80 -12.54 -6.00
N ASP A 111 2.42 -11.69 -6.82
CA ASP A 111 3.71 -12.04 -7.42
C ASP A 111 4.76 -12.21 -6.31
N PRO A 112 5.69 -13.19 -6.43
CA PRO A 112 6.70 -13.41 -5.41
C PRO A 112 7.50 -12.16 -5.10
N ALA A 113 7.78 -11.93 -3.81
CA ALA A 113 8.68 -10.86 -3.40
C ALA A 113 10.10 -11.14 -3.91
N LEU A 114 10.80 -10.09 -4.34
CA LEU A 114 12.21 -10.17 -4.69
C LEU A 114 13.06 -10.59 -3.47
N GLY A 115 14.10 -11.38 -3.73
CA GLY A 115 15.15 -11.64 -2.75
C GLY A 115 15.96 -10.37 -2.43
N LEU A 116 16.81 -10.44 -1.40
CA LEU A 116 17.63 -9.31 -0.95
C LEU A 116 18.51 -8.75 -2.07
N GLU A 117 19.20 -9.63 -2.81
CA GLU A 117 20.10 -9.26 -3.91
C GLU A 117 19.34 -8.61 -5.08
N GLU A 118 18.19 -9.18 -5.46
CA GLU A 118 17.34 -8.66 -6.53
C GLU A 118 16.74 -7.30 -6.17
N MET A 119 16.27 -7.12 -4.93
CA MET A 119 15.73 -5.84 -4.46
C MET A 119 16.83 -4.77 -4.38
N THR A 120 18.04 -5.14 -3.97
CA THR A 120 19.20 -4.23 -3.97
C THR A 120 19.52 -3.78 -5.39
N ALA A 121 19.60 -4.72 -6.35
CA ALA A 121 19.83 -4.41 -7.76
C ALA A 121 18.71 -3.53 -8.35
N LEU A 122 17.45 -3.77 -7.97
CA LEU A 122 16.31 -2.92 -8.34
C LEU A 122 16.51 -1.49 -7.83
N GLN A 123 16.83 -1.32 -6.56
CA GLN A 123 17.05 0.00 -5.94
C GLN A 123 18.22 0.74 -6.61
N GLU A 124 19.31 0.07 -6.95
CA GLU A 124 20.43 0.64 -7.70
C GLU A 124 20.01 1.14 -9.09
N LYS A 125 19.25 0.32 -9.84
CA LYS A 125 18.73 0.70 -11.16
C LYS A 125 17.78 1.89 -11.07
N LEU A 126 16.86 1.88 -10.11
CA LEU A 126 15.93 2.99 -9.87
C LEU A 126 16.68 4.28 -9.50
N ALA A 127 17.70 4.19 -8.64
CA ALA A 127 18.55 5.33 -8.28
C ALA A 127 19.33 5.87 -9.50
N ALA A 128 19.85 4.99 -10.35
CA ALA A 128 20.53 5.38 -11.59
C ALA A 128 19.60 6.09 -12.60
N LEU A 129 18.30 5.80 -12.55
CA LEU A 129 17.26 6.52 -13.31
C LEU A 129 16.82 7.84 -12.66
N GLY A 130 17.40 8.20 -11.51
CA GLY A 130 17.16 9.46 -10.81
C GLY A 130 16.02 9.43 -9.78
N HIS A 131 15.51 8.24 -9.42
CA HIS A 131 14.51 8.12 -8.37
C HIS A 131 15.14 8.17 -6.97
N ASP A 132 14.47 8.83 -6.04
CA ASP A 132 14.79 8.72 -4.61
C ASP A 132 14.17 7.43 -4.05
N VAL A 133 15.00 6.38 -3.95
CA VAL A 133 14.63 5.11 -3.34
C VAL A 133 14.88 5.07 -1.83
N GLY A 134 15.48 6.11 -1.25
CA GLY A 134 16.03 6.09 0.09
C GLY A 134 17.36 5.32 0.14
N LYS A 135 17.53 4.45 1.15
CA LYS A 135 18.72 3.59 1.25
C LYS A 135 18.60 2.40 0.30
N ILE A 136 19.73 2.05 -0.30
CA ILE A 136 19.86 0.81 -1.07
C ILE A 136 20.24 -0.30 -0.08
N ASP A 137 19.24 -0.95 0.49
CA ASP A 137 19.35 -1.92 1.57
C ASP A 137 18.53 -3.20 1.33
N GLY A 138 17.93 -3.32 0.14
CA GLY A 138 17.07 -4.45 -0.23
C GLY A 138 15.73 -4.48 0.51
N ILE A 139 15.32 -3.39 1.17
CA ILE A 139 14.03 -3.27 1.85
C ILE A 139 13.06 -2.47 0.98
N LEU A 140 11.86 -3.01 0.75
CA LEU A 140 10.79 -2.31 0.04
C LEU A 140 10.13 -1.21 0.90
N GLY A 141 10.81 -0.07 1.00
CA GLY A 141 10.34 1.14 1.67
C GLY A 141 9.44 2.02 0.80
N ALA A 142 8.97 3.13 1.37
CA ALA A 142 8.07 4.07 0.68
C ALA A 142 8.71 4.68 -0.58
N GLY A 143 9.96 5.13 -0.50
CA GLY A 143 10.69 5.67 -1.65
C GLY A 143 10.83 4.65 -2.79
N THR A 144 11.24 3.42 -2.46
CA THR A 144 11.32 2.32 -3.44
C THR A 144 9.96 2.00 -4.06
N ARG A 145 8.87 1.93 -3.27
CA ARG A 145 7.51 1.69 -3.80
C ARG A 145 7.06 2.78 -4.76
N ALA A 146 7.29 4.05 -4.41
CA ALA A 146 6.96 5.18 -5.27
C ALA A 146 7.77 5.17 -6.58
N ALA A 147 9.07 4.85 -6.52
CA ALA A 147 9.93 4.71 -7.68
C ALA A 147 9.48 3.55 -8.59
N VAL A 148 9.18 2.39 -8.01
CA VAL A 148 8.61 1.23 -8.71
C VAL A 148 7.34 1.61 -9.45
N GLN A 149 6.40 2.29 -8.78
CA GLN A 149 5.13 2.68 -9.39
C GLN A 149 5.33 3.62 -10.59
N LYS A 150 6.24 4.60 -10.46
CA LYS A 150 6.59 5.52 -11.57
C LYS A 150 7.16 4.78 -12.77
N GLU A 151 8.04 3.81 -12.54
CA GLU A 151 8.62 3.01 -13.62
C GLU A 151 7.62 2.05 -14.24
N GLN A 152 6.71 1.47 -13.45
CA GLN A 152 5.59 0.69 -13.97
C GLN A 152 4.73 1.55 -14.92
N VAL A 153 4.41 2.80 -14.54
CA VAL A 153 3.71 3.74 -15.45
C VAL A 153 4.53 3.99 -16.72
N ARG A 154 5.82 4.33 -16.60
CA ARG A 154 6.70 4.62 -17.74
C ARG A 154 6.78 3.45 -18.73
N LEU A 155 6.77 2.22 -18.22
CA LEU A 155 6.88 0.99 -19.00
C LEU A 155 5.52 0.44 -19.47
N GLY A 156 4.39 1.07 -19.11
CA GLY A 156 3.05 0.58 -19.44
C GLY A 156 2.65 -0.70 -18.69
N LEU A 157 3.30 -0.97 -17.54
CA LEU A 157 2.95 -2.04 -16.62
C LEU A 157 1.87 -1.58 -15.63
N PRO A 158 1.14 -2.51 -14.99
CA PRO A 158 0.23 -2.16 -13.89
C PRO A 158 0.98 -1.46 -12.76
N ALA A 159 0.63 -0.21 -12.50
CA ALA A 159 1.31 0.67 -11.54
C ALA A 159 0.88 0.42 -10.09
N ASP A 160 1.07 -0.80 -9.58
CA ASP A 160 0.66 -1.21 -8.24
C ASP A 160 1.75 -1.06 -7.15
N GLY A 161 2.92 -0.55 -7.52
CA GLY A 161 4.03 -0.30 -6.61
C GLY A 161 4.71 -1.58 -6.08
N TRP A 162 4.40 -2.75 -6.64
CA TRP A 162 5.00 -4.02 -6.26
C TRP A 162 6.13 -4.42 -7.22
N PRO A 163 7.37 -4.56 -6.73
CA PRO A 163 8.48 -4.95 -7.58
C PRO A 163 8.42 -6.45 -7.90
N THR A 164 8.68 -6.78 -9.15
CA THR A 164 8.71 -8.15 -9.67
C THR A 164 10.00 -8.40 -10.44
N VAL A 165 10.33 -9.66 -10.68
CA VAL A 165 11.48 -10.05 -11.52
C VAL A 165 11.34 -9.47 -12.94
N ASP A 166 10.12 -9.44 -13.48
CA ASP A 166 9.83 -8.84 -14.78
C ASP A 166 10.14 -7.34 -14.81
N LEU A 167 9.77 -6.60 -13.76
CA LEU A 167 10.13 -5.18 -13.65
C LEU A 167 11.65 -5.01 -13.57
N LEU A 168 12.32 -5.79 -12.72
CA LEU A 168 13.78 -5.73 -12.57
C LEU A 168 14.51 -5.98 -13.90
N GLY A 169 14.02 -6.92 -14.72
CA GLY A 169 14.57 -7.21 -16.05
C GLY A 169 14.28 -6.13 -17.10
N ALA A 170 13.25 -5.31 -16.90
CA ALA A 170 12.85 -4.23 -17.80
C ALA A 170 13.51 -2.87 -17.51
N LEU A 171 14.16 -2.72 -16.34
CA LEU A 171 14.95 -1.55 -15.93
C LEU A 171 16.40 -1.65 -16.41
#